data_AF-A0A059WJU3-F1
#
_entry.id   AF-A0A059WJU3-F1
#
_cell.length_a   1.000
_cell.length_b   1.000
_cell.length_c   1.000
_cell.angle_alpha   90.00
_cell.angle_beta   90.00
_cell.angle_gamma   90.00
#
_symmetry.space_group_name_H-M   'P 1'
#
loop_
_entity.id
_entity.type
_entity.pdbx_description
1 polymer ?
#
loop_
_entity_poly.entity_id
_entity_poly.type
_entity_poly.pdbx_seq_one_letter_code
_entity_poly.pdbx_strand_id
1 'polypeptide(L)'
;PSAFSLMWAHYVASTVRQLLSLPKGVLAAYFNATSALVLVLLLLHPGLLIYQRFRDGQGLPPGSYESYVAPGLAWITILGSISLMIFLAFELRRFYGQRSWWHFVAEAGDIAMLAIIYHGLRLGGQLQHGWFRMLWWLYAGLLILILVRSYY
;
A
#
# COMPACT_ATOMS: atom_id res chain seq x y z
N PRO A 1 -8.52 -3.44 -0.17
CA PRO A 1 -8.40 -3.55 -1.64
C PRO A 1 -8.31 -2.19 -2.35
N SER A 2 -9.19 -1.25 -2.01
CA SER A 2 -9.34 0.02 -2.75
C SER A 2 -8.11 0.94 -2.67
N ALA A 3 -7.49 1.08 -1.49
CA ALA A 3 -6.25 1.85 -1.33
C ALA A 3 -5.12 1.27 -2.20
N PHE A 4 -4.88 -0.05 -2.09
CA PHE A 4 -3.88 -0.77 -2.87
C PHE A 4 -4.08 -0.58 -4.39
N SER A 5 -5.30 -0.79 -4.91
CA SER A 5 -5.54 -0.68 -6.35
C SER A 5 -5.23 0.71 -6.90
N LEU A 6 -5.53 1.76 -6.15
CA LEU A 6 -5.26 3.14 -6.56
C LEU A 6 -3.75 3.44 -6.52
N MET A 7 -3.05 3.00 -5.47
CA MET A 7 -1.59 3.11 -5.38
C MET A 7 -0.91 2.32 -6.50
N TRP A 8 -1.33 1.08 -6.75
CA TRP A 8 -0.82 0.26 -7.84
C TRP A 8 -1.04 0.93 -9.21
N ALA A 9 -2.21 1.54 -9.42
CA ALA A 9 -2.49 2.31 -10.62
C ALA A 9 -1.53 3.51 -10.78
N HIS A 10 -1.08 4.14 -9.69
CA HIS A 10 -0.06 5.19 -9.77
C HIS A 10 1.28 4.67 -10.30
N TYR A 11 1.72 3.50 -9.86
CA TYR A 11 2.94 2.85 -10.37
C TYR A 11 2.83 2.56 -11.86
N VAL A 12 1.70 1.97 -12.29
CA VAL A 12 1.46 1.66 -13.70
C VAL A 12 1.39 2.93 -14.53
N ALA A 13 0.59 3.92 -14.13
CA ALA A 13 0.45 5.18 -14.86
C ALA A 13 1.79 5.92 -14.98
N SER A 14 2.58 5.96 -13.91
CA SER A 14 3.94 6.53 -13.93
C SER A 14 4.85 5.79 -14.90
N THR A 15 4.79 4.45 -14.93
CA THR A 15 5.60 3.61 -15.83
C THR A 15 5.20 3.80 -17.28
N VAL A 16 3.91 3.73 -17.60
CA VAL A 16 3.38 3.95 -18.95
C VAL A 16 3.76 5.35 -19.46
N ARG A 17 3.63 6.38 -18.61
CA ARG A 17 4.07 7.74 -18.95
C ARG A 17 5.56 7.78 -19.32
N GLN A 18 6.41 7.08 -18.56
CA GLN A 18 7.85 7.01 -18.84
C GLN A 18 8.15 6.26 -20.14
N LEU A 19 7.48 5.12 -20.38
CA LEU A 19 7.65 4.33 -21.61
C LEU A 19 7.26 5.12 -22.86
N LEU A 20 6.20 5.93 -22.75
CA LEU A 20 5.75 6.81 -23.84
C LEU A 20 6.48 8.16 -23.88
N SER A 21 7.49 8.37 -23.02
CA SER A 21 8.26 9.62 -22.92
C SER A 21 7.39 10.87 -22.75
N LEU A 22 6.23 10.75 -22.11
CA LEU A 22 5.29 11.85 -21.94
C LEU A 22 5.76 12.84 -20.85
N PRO A 23 5.48 14.14 -21.01
CA PRO A 23 5.81 15.15 -20.00
C PRO A 23 5.25 14.82 -18.63
N LYS A 24 6.00 15.15 -17.56
CA LYS A 24 5.57 14.91 -16.16
C LYS A 24 4.21 15.54 -15.83
N GLY A 25 3.89 16.68 -16.46
CA GLY A 25 2.65 17.43 -16.23
C GLY A 25 1.37 16.69 -16.62
N VAL A 26 1.43 15.71 -17.54
CA VAL A 26 0.24 15.02 -18.07
C VAL A 26 -0.55 14.29 -16.97
N LEU A 27 0.14 13.75 -15.96
CA LEU A 27 -0.49 13.03 -14.84
C LEU A 27 -0.59 13.85 -13.55
N ALA A 28 -0.21 15.13 -13.57
CA ALA A 28 -0.14 15.93 -12.35
C ALA A 28 -1.52 16.07 -11.67
N ALA A 29 -2.57 16.37 -12.44
CA ALA A 29 -3.93 16.47 -11.92
C ALA A 29 -4.44 15.14 -11.37
N TYR A 30 -4.15 14.04 -12.08
CA TYR A 30 -4.51 12.68 -11.65
C TYR A 30 -3.86 12.35 -10.30
N PHE A 31 -2.55 12.50 -10.18
CA PHE A 31 -1.85 12.22 -8.92
C PHE A 31 -2.30 13.15 -7.79
N ASN A 32 -2.44 14.45 -8.04
CA ASN A 32 -2.88 15.39 -6.99
C ASN A 32 -4.27 15.04 -6.44
N ALA A 33 -5.23 14.73 -7.32
CA ALA A 33 -6.58 14.38 -6.90
C ALA A 33 -6.63 13.03 -6.16
N THR A 34 -5.88 12.06 -6.66
CA THR A 34 -5.98 10.68 -6.16
C THR A 34 -5.07 10.38 -4.98
N SER A 35 -3.98 11.13 -4.75
CA SER A 35 -3.13 10.96 -3.56
C SER A 35 -3.89 11.26 -2.26
N ALA A 36 -4.71 12.31 -2.24
CA ALA A 36 -5.55 12.60 -1.07
C ALA A 36 -6.54 11.46 -0.80
N LEU A 37 -7.12 10.89 -1.85
CA LEU A 37 -8.00 9.73 -1.74
C LEU A 37 -7.26 8.48 -1.24
N VAL A 38 -6.04 8.22 -1.72
CA VAL A 38 -5.18 7.14 -1.22
C VAL A 38 -4.98 7.28 0.28
N LEU A 39 -4.62 8.47 0.77
CA LEU A 39 -4.40 8.71 2.20
C LEU A 39 -5.67 8.43 3.03
N VAL A 40 -6.82 8.92 2.58
CA VAL A 40 -8.11 8.66 3.24
C VAL A 40 -8.41 7.16 3.29
N LEU A 41 -8.25 6.45 2.17
CA LEU A 41 -8.49 5.01 2.10
C LEU A 41 -7.50 4.20 2.94
N LEU A 42 -6.23 4.62 3.00
CA LEU A 42 -5.19 4.01 3.83
C LEU A 42 -5.48 4.14 5.32
N LEU A 43 -6.01 5.29 5.76
CA LEU A 43 -6.39 5.51 7.15
C LEU A 43 -7.70 4.81 7.50
N LEU A 44 -8.70 4.87 6.61
CA LEU A 44 -10.00 4.25 6.83
C LEU A 44 -9.89 2.73 6.91
N HIS A 45 -9.05 2.10 6.09
CA HIS A 45 -8.98 0.63 6.02
C HIS A 45 -8.70 -0.04 7.38
N PRO A 46 -7.60 0.26 8.09
CA PRO A 46 -7.37 -0.23 9.44
C PRO A 46 -8.16 0.55 10.48
N GLY A 47 -8.47 1.83 10.26
CA GLY A 47 -9.19 2.67 11.21
C GLY A 47 -10.59 2.16 11.51
N LEU A 48 -11.33 1.71 10.50
CA LEU A 48 -12.65 1.09 10.67
C LEU A 48 -12.57 -0.20 11.50
N LEU A 49 -11.55 -1.03 11.25
CA LEU A 49 -11.34 -2.25 12.02
C LEU A 49 -10.98 -1.93 13.48
N ILE A 50 -10.05 -1.01 13.73
CA ILE A 50 -9.68 -0.59 15.09
C ILE A 50 -10.90 -0.05 15.84
N TYR A 51 -11.69 0.81 15.19
CA TYR A 51 -12.89 1.38 15.78
C TYR A 51 -13.92 0.31 16.15
N GLN A 52 -14.18 -0.63 15.24
CA GLN A 52 -15.09 -1.75 15.51
C GLN A 52 -14.60 -2.59 16.69
N ARG A 53 -13.32 -2.97 16.71
CA ARG A 53 -12.75 -3.79 17.79
C ARG A 53 -12.77 -3.09 19.14
N PHE A 54 -12.55 -1.78 19.16
CA PHE A 54 -12.69 -0.97 20.36
C PHE A 54 -14.14 -0.94 20.86
N ARG A 55 -15.11 -0.74 19.96
CA ARG A 55 -16.56 -0.79 20.25
C ARG A 55 -17.01 -2.15 20.78
N ASP A 56 -16.40 -3.22 20.28
CA ASP A 56 -16.66 -4.61 20.68
C ASP A 56 -15.97 -5.00 22.01
N GLY A 57 -15.33 -4.03 22.70
CA GLY A 57 -14.70 -4.25 24.01
C GLY A 57 -13.32 -4.92 23.96
N GLN A 58 -12.72 -5.04 22.78
CA GLN A 58 -11.45 -5.76 22.58
C GLN A 58 -10.21 -4.86 22.74
N GLY A 59 -10.42 -3.58 23.04
CA GLY A 59 -9.36 -2.61 23.26
C GLY A 59 -8.66 -2.14 21.98
N LEU A 60 -7.53 -1.46 22.17
CA LEU A 60 -6.71 -0.91 21.10
C LEU A 60 -5.58 -1.89 20.70
N PRO A 61 -4.97 -1.73 19.52
CA PRO A 61 -3.79 -2.48 19.12
C PRO A 61 -2.61 -2.28 20.10
N PRO A 62 -1.66 -3.23 20.22
CA PRO A 62 -1.52 -4.45 19.42
C PRO A 62 -2.39 -5.64 19.88
N GLY A 63 -2.87 -5.64 21.13
CA GLY A 63 -3.61 -6.78 21.69
C GLY A 63 -4.88 -7.14 20.90
N SER A 64 -5.61 -6.14 20.38
CA SER A 64 -6.81 -6.37 19.58
C SER A 64 -6.55 -6.95 18.19
N TYR A 65 -5.30 -6.89 17.70
CA TYR A 65 -4.88 -7.45 16.40
C TYR A 65 -4.56 -8.93 16.48
N GLU A 66 -3.94 -9.38 17.57
CA GLU A 66 -3.61 -10.79 17.78
C GLU A 66 -4.85 -11.66 17.86
N SER A 67 -5.92 -11.15 18.46
CA SER A 67 -7.20 -11.83 18.58
C SER A 67 -8.09 -11.73 17.32
N TYR A 68 -7.68 -10.95 16.31
CA TYR A 68 -8.48 -10.72 15.10
C TYR A 68 -8.18 -11.73 14.00
N VAL A 69 -6.93 -12.17 13.93
CA VAL A 69 -6.45 -13.09 12.89
C VAL A 69 -6.25 -14.48 13.46
N ALA A 70 -6.21 -15.49 12.57
CA ALA A 70 -5.91 -16.84 12.99
C ALA A 70 -4.53 -16.94 13.68
N PRO A 71 -4.33 -17.89 14.61
CA PRO A 71 -3.05 -18.11 15.26
C PRO A 71 -1.90 -18.21 14.25
N GLY A 72 -0.81 -17.49 14.51
CA GLY A 72 0.36 -17.45 13.63
C GLY A 72 0.29 -16.43 12.47
N LEU A 73 -0.81 -15.69 12.31
CA LEU A 73 -0.92 -14.62 11.29
C LEU A 73 -0.76 -13.20 11.86
N ALA A 74 -0.59 -13.04 13.18
CA ALA A 74 -0.47 -11.73 13.84
C ALA A 74 0.65 -10.86 13.23
N TRP A 75 1.78 -11.47 12.87
CA TRP A 75 2.90 -10.77 12.23
C TRP A 75 2.53 -10.17 10.87
N ILE A 76 1.54 -10.73 10.17
CA ILE A 76 1.07 -10.19 8.89
C ILE A 76 0.29 -8.90 9.13
N THR A 77 -0.44 -8.80 10.24
CA THR A 77 -1.09 -7.55 10.65
C THR A 77 -0.05 -6.48 10.97
N ILE A 78 1.03 -6.85 11.68
CA ILE A 78 2.16 -5.95 11.97
C ILE A 78 2.83 -5.47 10.68
N LEU A 79 3.02 -6.35 9.70
CA LEU A 79 3.54 -5.99 8.38
C LEU A 79 2.68 -4.91 7.70
N GLY A 80 1.35 -5.03 7.83
CA GLY A 80 0.40 -4.01 7.37
C GLY A 80 0.57 -2.68 8.09
N SER A 81 0.74 -2.69 9.41
CA SER A 81 0.97 -1.48 10.21
C SER A 81 2.30 -0.79 9.89
N ILE A 82 3.37 -1.54 9.68
CA ILE A 82 4.68 -1.01 9.25
C ILE A 82 4.53 -0.36 7.87
N SER A 83 3.87 -1.03 6.93
CA SER A 83 3.63 -0.50 5.58
C SER A 83 2.81 0.79 5.62
N LEU A 84 1.77 0.85 6.45
CA LEU A 84 0.99 2.08 6.69
C LEU A 84 1.89 3.21 7.17
N MET A 85 2.75 2.97 8.16
CA MET A 85 3.66 3.99 8.68
C MET A 85 4.62 4.52 7.61
N ILE A 86 5.13 3.64 6.74
CA ILE A 86 5.96 4.01 5.59
C ILE A 86 5.17 4.89 4.61
N PHE A 87 3.94 4.54 4.26
CA PHE A 87 3.12 5.36 3.36
C PHE A 87 2.78 6.72 3.96
N LEU A 88 2.50 6.79 5.27
CA LEU A 88 2.30 8.06 5.97
C LEU A 88 3.59 8.90 5.98
N ALA A 89 4.75 8.27 6.18
CA ALA A 89 6.03 8.97 6.03
C ALA A 89 6.23 9.49 4.60
N PHE A 90 5.81 8.74 3.58
CA PHE A 90 5.91 9.16 2.18
C PHE A 90 5.10 10.44 1.87
N GLU A 91 4.00 10.71 2.57
CA GLU A 91 3.25 11.98 2.44
C GLU A 91 4.09 13.20 2.83
N LEU A 92 5.14 13.03 3.64
CA LEU A 92 6.07 14.11 4.00
C LEU A 92 7.02 14.49 2.85
N ARG A 93 6.91 13.85 1.68
CA ARG A 93 7.71 14.14 0.49
C ARG A 93 7.68 15.60 0.09
N ARG A 94 6.54 16.27 0.26
CA ARG A 94 6.39 17.69 -0.07
C ARG A 94 7.34 18.59 0.73
N PHE A 95 7.78 18.15 1.92
CA PHE A 95 8.68 18.90 2.78
C PHE A 95 10.13 18.42 2.68
N TYR A 96 10.34 17.11 2.58
CA TYR A 96 11.68 16.51 2.68
C TYR A 96 12.16 15.82 1.40
N GLY A 97 11.39 15.88 0.31
CA GLY A 97 11.67 15.13 -0.93
C GLY A 97 12.98 15.49 -1.64
N GLN A 98 13.61 16.61 -1.30
CA GLN A 98 14.92 17.02 -1.83
C GLN A 98 16.09 16.64 -0.90
N ARG A 99 15.82 16.09 0.29
CA ARG A 99 16.87 15.67 1.22
C ARG A 99 17.57 14.43 0.69
N SER A 100 18.88 14.35 0.86
CA SER A 100 19.70 13.22 0.38
C SER A 100 19.22 11.88 0.93
N TRP A 101 18.76 11.82 2.18
CA TRP A 101 18.24 10.61 2.80
C TRP A 101 16.83 10.20 2.34
N TRP A 102 16.13 11.02 1.55
CA TRP A 102 14.75 10.76 1.15
C TRP A 102 14.60 9.49 0.30
N HIS A 103 15.65 9.09 -0.42
CA HIS A 103 15.66 7.86 -1.21
C HIS A 103 15.31 6.63 -0.35
N PHE A 104 15.77 6.55 0.90
CA PHE A 104 15.41 5.45 1.81
C PHE A 104 13.90 5.35 2.06
N VAL A 105 13.19 6.49 2.20
CA VAL A 105 11.73 6.49 2.37
C VAL A 105 11.04 6.09 1.07
N ALA A 106 11.59 6.49 -0.07
CA ALA A 106 11.05 6.09 -1.37
C ALA A 106 11.21 4.59 -1.63
N GLU A 107 12.40 4.04 -1.40
CA GLU A 107 12.71 2.62 -1.49
C GLU A 107 11.88 1.80 -0.49
N ALA A 108 11.76 2.29 0.75
CA ALA A 108 10.88 1.67 1.74
C ALA A 108 9.42 1.66 1.27
N GLY A 109 8.96 2.71 0.57
CA GLY A 109 7.63 2.77 -0.04
C GLY A 109 7.41 1.68 -1.09
N ASP A 110 8.40 1.44 -1.95
CA ASP A 110 8.37 0.35 -2.94
C ASP A 110 8.29 -1.03 -2.27
N ILE A 111 9.10 -1.24 -1.22
CA ILE A 111 9.08 -2.48 -0.42
C ILE A 111 7.73 -2.63 0.30
N ALA A 112 7.19 -1.54 0.86
CA ALA A 112 5.89 -1.52 1.51
C ALA A 112 4.76 -1.89 0.54
N MET A 113 4.85 -1.46 -0.73
CA MET A 113 3.89 -1.88 -1.77
C MET A 113 3.91 -3.39 -2.00
N LEU A 114 5.08 -4.03 -2.02
CA LEU A 114 5.19 -5.49 -2.10
C LEU A 114 4.67 -6.17 -0.82
N ALA A 115 4.97 -5.60 0.35
CA ALA A 115 4.52 -6.11 1.63
C ALA A 115 2.99 -6.10 1.76
N ILE A 116 2.30 -5.04 1.30
CA ILE A 116 0.83 -5.00 1.33
C ILE A 116 0.17 -5.95 0.34
N ILE A 117 0.85 -6.32 -0.75
CA ILE A 117 0.39 -7.40 -1.63
C ILE A 117 0.34 -8.71 -0.84
N TYR A 118 1.44 -9.05 -0.19
CA TYR A 118 1.54 -10.27 0.61
C TYR A 118 0.54 -10.24 1.79
N HIS A 119 0.42 -9.12 2.48
CA HIS A 119 -0.57 -8.90 3.53
C HIS A 119 -2.00 -9.18 3.03
N GLY A 120 -2.37 -8.61 1.87
CA GLY A 120 -3.69 -8.83 1.26
C GLY A 120 -3.92 -10.29 0.86
N LEU A 121 -2.94 -10.95 0.25
CA LEU A 121 -3.03 -12.37 -0.13
C LEU A 121 -3.22 -13.31 1.08
N ARG A 122 -2.74 -12.93 2.26
CA ARG A 122 -2.79 -13.77 3.47
C ARG A 122 -3.99 -13.49 4.36
N LEU A 123 -4.44 -12.24 4.45
CA LEU A 123 -5.54 -11.84 5.33
C LEU A 123 -6.85 -11.51 4.60
N GLY A 124 -6.80 -11.31 3.29
CA GLY A 124 -8.00 -11.03 2.49
C GLY A 124 -8.83 -12.30 2.31
N GLY A 125 -9.99 -12.37 2.97
CA GLY A 125 -10.91 -13.51 2.85
C GLY A 125 -11.33 -13.78 1.40
N GLN A 126 -11.64 -12.73 0.64
CA GLN A 126 -11.97 -12.83 -0.79
C GLN A 126 -10.78 -13.21 -1.68
N LEU A 127 -9.56 -13.14 -1.16
CA LEU A 127 -8.32 -13.47 -1.88
C LEU A 127 -7.85 -14.90 -1.65
N GLN A 128 -8.52 -15.65 -0.78
CA GLN A 128 -8.16 -17.03 -0.49
C GLN A 128 -8.56 -18.00 -1.63
N HIS A 129 -9.61 -17.68 -2.39
CA HIS A 129 -10.15 -18.56 -3.44
C HIS A 129 -10.60 -17.81 -4.71
N GLY A 130 -10.51 -18.48 -5.86
CA GLY A 130 -11.07 -18.02 -7.14
C GLY A 130 -10.19 -17.10 -7.96
N TRP A 131 -10.77 -16.57 -9.05
CA TRP A 131 -10.10 -15.74 -10.06
C TRP A 131 -9.49 -14.45 -9.49
N PHE A 132 -10.04 -13.92 -8.39
CA PHE A 132 -9.52 -12.71 -7.74
C PHE A 132 -8.10 -12.91 -7.19
N ARG A 133 -7.74 -14.12 -6.77
CA ARG A 133 -6.37 -14.48 -6.37
C ARG A 133 -5.40 -14.44 -7.55
N MET A 134 -5.81 -14.90 -8.73
CA MET A 134 -5.00 -14.84 -9.95
C MET A 134 -4.70 -13.40 -10.35
N LEU A 135 -5.69 -12.51 -10.26
CA LEU A 135 -5.49 -11.08 -10.51
C LEU A 135 -4.46 -10.46 -9.56
N TRP A 136 -4.47 -10.85 -8.29
CA TRP A 136 -3.48 -10.34 -7.33
C TRP A 136 -2.06 -10.81 -7.65
N TRP A 137 -1.89 -12.05 -8.11
CA TRP A 137 -0.59 -12.50 -8.62
C TRP A 137 -0.15 -11.74 -9.87
N LEU A 138 -1.09 -11.40 -10.77
CA LEU A 138 -0.81 -10.53 -11.90
C LEU A 138 -0.36 -9.13 -11.45
N TYR A 139 -1.07 -8.52 -10.48
CA TYR A 139 -0.67 -7.22 -9.92
C TYR A 139 0.72 -7.28 -9.27
N ALA A 140 1.02 -8.36 -8.56
CA ALA A 140 2.34 -8.59 -7.96
C ALA A 140 3.43 -8.71 -9.03
N GLY A 141 3.22 -9.54 -10.05
CA GLY A 141 4.19 -9.72 -11.14
C GLY A 141 4.46 -8.43 -11.90
N LEU A 142 3.41 -7.67 -12.25
CA LEU A 142 3.56 -6.38 -12.91
C LEU A 142 4.27 -5.35 -12.02
N LEU A 143 3.95 -5.30 -10.72
CA LEU A 143 4.63 -4.40 -9.80
C LEU A 143 6.12 -4.73 -9.70
N ILE A 144 6.48 -6.01 -9.56
CA ILE A 144 7.89 -6.45 -9.53
C ILE A 144 8.62 -6.03 -10.81
N LEU A 145 8.02 -6.23 -11.99
CA LEU A 145 8.61 -5.80 -13.26
C LEU A 145 8.83 -4.28 -13.32
N ILE A 146 7.85 -3.49 -12.86
CA ILE A 146 7.96 -2.03 -12.77
C ILE A 146 9.12 -1.63 -11.88
N LEU A 147 9.23 -2.24 -10.70
CA LEU A 147 10.29 -1.93 -9.74
C LEU A 147 11.66 -2.33 -10.28
N VAL A 148 11.82 -3.54 -10.82
CA VAL A 148 13.10 -3.96 -11.43
C VAL A 148 13.54 -2.95 -12.49
N ARG A 149 12.64 -2.51 -13.37
CA ARG A 149 12.95 -1.47 -14.36
C ARG A 149 13.31 -0.11 -13.75
N SER A 150 12.80 0.25 -12.58
CA SER A 150 13.14 1.55 -11.97
C SER A 150 14.53 1.59 -11.35
N TYR A 151 15.09 0.42 -11.00
CA TYR A 151 16.41 0.30 -10.38
C TYR A 151 17.53 -0.10 -11.35
N TYR A 152 17.21 -0.55 -12.57
CA TYR A 152 18.16 -0.96 -13.63
C TYR A 152 17.88 -0.24 -14.94
#